data_AF-A0A538CSR3-F1
#
_entry.id   AF-A0A538CSR3-F1
#
_cell.length_a   1.000
_cell.length_b   1.000
_cell.length_c   1.000
_cell.angle_alpha   90.00
_cell.angle_beta   90.00
_cell.angle_gamma   90.00
#
_symmetry.space_group_name_H-M   'P 1'
#
loop_
_entity.id
_entity.type
_entity.pdbx_description
1 polymer ?
#
loop_
_entity_poly.entity_id
_entity_poly.type
_entity_poly.pdbx_seq_one_letter_code
_entity_poly.pdbx_strand_id
1 'polypeptide(L)'
;MRLRPRVVAAAVVLAMAVAATPAGAVSGGHKAAIADAPYVAWLPEGCTGTLIAPDRVLTAGHCLSEFTPVGFSVIVGRDGNALVPFGRNRFQAAIANGGIPARGFSVNPGFKESFPFAHRAPQNAIALNDVGVILLDRPVTDVAPVKVAGPADATDERVGEAASIFGYGLAGPSFRSQPRSLKSGAMTVISPSACRRSYPHAIVASEICGQDLTSRGTPLVQACPGDSGGPFIRQTASGPVQIGITSWGPEVKDAKCGRRHLPGVYTRTSSFASFINDPNPVIEPFPTDPEHNFPRVTGVPKVGETLTCNPPQFGGSPATLSYRWIFNFKTVSRKQTLVATKAMAGHRAGCHVTARNAGGQFTDDSPRVGDLVIEG
;
A
#
# COMPACT_ATOMS: atom_id res chain seq x y z
N MET A 1 65.75 50.76 5.19
CA MET A 1 64.90 49.59 5.50
C MET A 1 63.49 49.89 4.97
N ARG A 2 63.18 49.52 3.72
CA ARG A 2 61.88 49.79 3.08
C ARG A 2 61.09 48.47 2.98
N LEU A 3 60.00 48.34 3.74
CA LEU A 3 59.10 47.19 3.65
C LEU A 3 58.35 47.23 2.31
N ARG A 4 58.41 46.14 1.55
CA ARG A 4 57.55 45.90 0.38
C ARG A 4 56.19 45.36 0.86
N PRO A 5 55.05 45.86 0.36
CA PRO A 5 53.75 45.26 0.67
C PRO A 5 53.60 43.96 -0.14
N ARG A 6 53.25 42.88 0.56
CA ARG A 6 52.88 41.60 -0.05
C ARG A 6 51.47 41.73 -0.62
N VAL A 7 51.33 41.59 -1.93
CA VAL A 7 50.04 41.41 -2.60
C VAL A 7 49.53 40.01 -2.26
N VAL A 8 48.46 39.91 -1.46
CA VAL A 8 47.75 38.66 -1.21
C VAL A 8 46.72 38.51 -2.32
N ALA A 9 46.95 37.58 -3.24
CA ALA A 9 45.95 37.18 -4.23
C ALA A 9 44.86 36.37 -3.51
N ALA A 10 43.67 36.96 -3.38
CA ALA A 10 42.50 36.26 -2.89
C ALA A 10 42.00 35.28 -3.98
N ALA A 11 42.19 33.98 -3.75
CA ALA A 11 41.60 32.95 -4.57
C ALA A 11 40.07 32.95 -4.34
N VAL A 12 39.32 33.40 -5.34
CA VAL A 12 37.85 33.28 -5.36
C VAL A 12 37.53 31.81 -5.62
N VAL A 13 37.26 31.06 -4.55
CA VAL A 13 36.67 29.71 -4.65
C VAL A 13 35.21 29.89 -5.01
N LEU A 14 34.88 29.68 -6.30
CA LEU A 14 33.50 29.61 -6.76
C LEU A 14 32.88 28.31 -6.22
N ALA A 15 32.23 28.40 -5.06
CA ALA A 15 31.44 27.30 -4.52
C ALA A 15 30.25 27.06 -5.45
N MET A 16 30.38 26.07 -6.35
CA MET A 16 29.24 25.51 -7.06
C MET A 16 28.31 24.91 -6.02
N ALA A 17 27.22 25.61 -5.70
CA ALA A 17 26.13 25.06 -4.92
C ALA A 17 25.53 23.90 -5.71
N VAL A 18 25.96 22.67 -5.42
CA VAL A 18 25.28 21.47 -5.87
C VAL A 18 23.95 21.44 -5.14
N ALA A 19 22.91 21.99 -5.77
CA ALA A 19 21.54 21.81 -5.32
C ALA A 19 21.24 20.30 -5.37
N ALA A 20 21.28 19.63 -4.22
CA ALA A 20 20.85 18.24 -4.12
C ALA A 20 19.36 18.20 -4.51
N THR A 21 19.06 17.61 -5.66
CA THR A 21 17.68 17.38 -6.10
C THR A 21 16.97 16.51 -5.06
N PRO A 22 15.88 16.98 -4.43
CA PRO A 22 15.12 16.15 -3.52
C PRO A 22 14.46 15.00 -4.31
N ALA A 23 14.58 13.77 -3.81
CA ALA A 23 14.12 12.56 -4.47
C ALA A 23 12.58 12.50 -4.45
N GLY A 24 11.97 12.75 -5.62
CA GLY A 24 10.54 12.72 -6.00
C GLY A 24 9.84 11.37 -5.82
N ALA A 25 8.50 11.33 -5.86
CA ALA A 25 7.78 10.16 -6.41
C ALA A 25 8.54 9.69 -7.64
N VAL A 26 8.79 8.39 -7.75
CA VAL A 26 9.77 7.85 -8.69
C VAL A 26 11.10 8.62 -8.56
N SER A 27 11.97 8.20 -7.62
CA SER A 27 13.31 8.76 -7.46
C SER A 27 14.04 8.72 -8.81
N GLY A 28 14.82 9.74 -9.16
CA GLY A 28 15.46 9.86 -10.49
C GLY A 28 14.49 10.08 -11.67
N GLY A 29 13.18 10.09 -11.42
CA GLY A 29 12.13 10.31 -12.41
C GLY A 29 11.89 11.78 -12.75
N HIS A 30 11.06 11.99 -13.76
CA HIS A 30 10.67 13.30 -14.26
C HIS A 30 9.16 13.53 -14.06
N LYS A 31 8.73 14.79 -14.11
CA LYS A 31 7.31 15.16 -14.07
C LYS A 31 6.59 14.51 -15.25
N ALA A 32 5.48 13.83 -14.99
CA ALA A 32 4.58 13.32 -16.02
C ALA A 32 3.28 14.14 -16.00
N ALA A 33 2.69 14.38 -17.17
CA ALA A 33 1.32 14.88 -17.20
C ALA A 33 0.37 13.71 -16.94
N ILE A 34 -0.67 13.92 -16.13
CA ILE A 34 -1.69 12.88 -15.91
C ILE A 34 -2.38 12.48 -17.23
N ALA A 35 -2.43 13.39 -18.21
CA ALA A 35 -2.93 13.11 -19.55
C ALA A 35 -2.11 12.05 -20.31
N ASP A 36 -0.84 11.84 -19.96
CA ASP A 36 0.02 10.83 -20.59
C ASP A 36 -0.26 9.41 -20.04
N ALA A 37 -0.88 9.33 -18.86
CA ALA A 37 -1.22 8.08 -18.19
C ALA A 37 -2.52 8.25 -17.37
N PRO A 38 -3.67 8.54 -18.01
CA PRO A 38 -4.89 8.96 -17.32
C PRO A 38 -5.49 7.85 -16.45
N TYR A 39 -5.15 6.60 -16.72
CA TYR A 39 -5.52 5.45 -15.90
C TYR A 39 -4.83 5.43 -14.53
N VAL A 40 -3.76 6.21 -14.30
CA VAL A 40 -3.07 6.21 -13.00
C VAL A 40 -3.96 6.84 -11.94
N ALA A 41 -4.14 6.12 -10.84
CA ALA A 41 -4.99 6.49 -9.73
C ALA A 41 -4.16 6.93 -8.52
N TRP A 42 -4.64 7.96 -7.84
CA TRP A 42 -4.09 8.46 -6.59
C TRP A 42 -4.89 7.92 -5.40
N LEU A 43 -4.20 7.38 -4.40
CA LEU A 43 -4.80 6.83 -3.18
C LEU A 43 -4.37 7.71 -1.98
N PRO A 44 -5.34 8.23 -1.19
CA PRO A 44 -5.09 9.22 -0.13
C PRO A 44 -4.23 8.70 1.02
N GLU A 45 -4.19 7.39 1.22
CA GLU A 45 -3.38 6.75 2.25
C GLU A 45 -1.87 6.74 1.91
N GLY A 46 -1.50 7.27 0.75
CA GLY A 46 -0.11 7.34 0.30
C GLY A 46 0.27 6.09 -0.48
N CYS A 47 -0.56 5.71 -1.44
CA CYS A 47 -0.26 4.71 -2.47
C CYS A 47 -0.66 5.25 -3.86
N THR A 48 -0.29 4.50 -4.88
CA THR A 48 -0.71 4.67 -6.26
C THR A 48 -1.52 3.44 -6.68
N GLY A 49 -2.36 3.59 -7.71
CA GLY A 49 -3.10 2.49 -8.31
C GLY A 49 -3.34 2.74 -9.79
N THR A 50 -4.12 1.88 -10.43
CA THR A 50 -4.40 1.97 -11.86
C THR A 50 -5.83 1.55 -12.19
N LEU A 51 -6.57 2.34 -12.96
CA LEU A 51 -7.88 1.96 -13.48
C LEU A 51 -7.74 0.85 -14.51
N ILE A 52 -8.36 -0.31 -14.23
CA ILE A 52 -8.28 -1.53 -15.07
C ILE A 52 -9.65 -1.97 -15.60
N ALA A 53 -10.72 -1.47 -15.00
CA ALA A 53 -12.09 -1.51 -15.52
C ALA A 53 -12.82 -0.25 -15.02
N PRO A 54 -14.00 0.12 -15.58
CA PRO A 54 -14.71 1.33 -15.17
C PRO A 54 -14.93 1.44 -13.65
N ASP A 55 -15.13 0.34 -12.95
CA ASP A 55 -15.37 0.30 -11.51
C ASP A 55 -14.22 -0.35 -10.70
N ARG A 56 -13.03 -0.50 -11.29
CA ARG A 56 -11.93 -1.27 -10.69
C ARG A 56 -10.58 -0.56 -10.79
N VAL A 57 -9.93 -0.43 -9.64
CA VAL A 57 -8.56 0.08 -9.54
C VAL A 57 -7.64 -1.01 -9.00
N LEU A 58 -6.63 -1.37 -9.76
CA LEU A 58 -5.56 -2.30 -9.39
C LEU A 58 -4.51 -1.59 -8.55
N THR A 59 -4.05 -2.24 -7.47
CA THR A 59 -3.01 -1.73 -6.59
C THR A 59 -2.31 -2.91 -5.88
N ALA A 60 -1.40 -2.61 -4.96
CA ALA A 60 -0.73 -3.61 -4.13
C ALA A 60 -1.64 -4.07 -2.99
N GLY A 61 -1.48 -5.30 -2.52
CA GLY A 61 -2.24 -5.83 -1.38
C GLY A 61 -1.95 -5.06 -0.09
N HIS A 62 -0.68 -4.70 0.14
CA HIS A 62 -0.25 -3.92 1.31
C HIS A 62 -0.82 -2.50 1.36
N CYS A 63 -1.28 -1.97 0.22
CA CYS A 63 -1.97 -0.67 0.16
C CYS A 63 -3.42 -0.75 0.67
N LEU A 64 -3.96 -1.96 0.89
CA LEU A 64 -5.35 -2.21 1.28
C LEU A 64 -5.46 -2.96 2.61
N SER A 65 -4.53 -3.86 2.92
CA SER A 65 -4.65 -4.83 4.03
C SER A 65 -4.79 -4.22 5.43
N GLU A 66 -4.36 -2.97 5.61
CA GLU A 66 -4.43 -2.23 6.87
C GLU A 66 -5.53 -1.14 6.86
N PHE A 67 -6.34 -1.10 5.80
CA PHE A 67 -7.40 -0.12 5.61
C PHE A 67 -8.77 -0.77 5.48
N THR A 68 -9.81 0.01 5.75
CA THR A 68 -11.20 -0.38 5.47
C THR A 68 -11.72 0.41 4.26
N PRO A 69 -12.63 -0.14 3.45
CA PRO A 69 -13.31 0.62 2.40
C PRO A 69 -14.04 1.86 2.93
N VAL A 70 -14.48 1.83 4.19
CA VAL A 70 -15.14 2.97 4.84
C VAL A 70 -14.14 4.11 5.04
N GLY A 71 -14.44 5.28 4.47
CA GLY A 71 -13.52 6.41 4.52
C GLY A 71 -12.34 6.30 3.56
N PHE A 72 -12.41 5.39 2.59
CA PHE A 72 -11.43 5.29 1.50
C PHE A 72 -12.01 5.83 0.20
N SER A 73 -11.20 6.59 -0.55
CA SER A 73 -11.59 7.16 -1.84
C SER A 73 -10.43 7.15 -2.82
N VAL A 74 -10.72 7.12 -4.11
CA VAL A 74 -9.71 7.11 -5.17
C VAL A 74 -9.93 8.29 -6.12
N ILE A 75 -8.85 8.95 -6.56
CA ILE A 75 -8.89 9.93 -7.64
C ILE A 75 -8.25 9.30 -8.88
N VAL A 76 -8.98 9.23 -9.99
CA VAL A 76 -8.52 8.65 -11.27
C VAL A 76 -8.43 9.74 -12.33
N GLY A 77 -7.40 9.70 -13.20
CA GLY A 77 -7.25 10.66 -14.31
C GLY A 77 -6.94 12.10 -13.91
N ARG A 78 -6.73 12.35 -12.62
CA ARG A 78 -6.43 13.67 -12.07
C ARG A 78 -5.35 13.58 -11.01
N ASP A 79 -4.64 14.69 -10.83
CA ASP A 79 -3.49 14.75 -9.93
C ASP A 79 -3.92 14.98 -8.49
N GLY A 80 -4.09 13.88 -7.73
CA GLY A 80 -4.57 13.95 -6.35
C GLY A 80 -3.66 14.74 -5.41
N ASN A 81 -2.33 14.72 -5.63
CA ASN A 81 -1.40 15.53 -4.83
C ASN A 81 -1.54 17.05 -5.10
N ALA A 82 -2.02 17.44 -6.28
CA ALA A 82 -2.34 18.83 -6.58
C ALA A 82 -3.70 19.25 -6.00
N LEU A 83 -4.66 18.34 -5.95
CA LEU A 83 -6.04 18.60 -5.54
C LEU A 83 -6.27 18.50 -4.03
N VAL A 84 -5.55 17.61 -3.35
CA VAL A 84 -5.77 17.28 -1.95
C VAL A 84 -4.53 17.68 -1.13
N PRO A 85 -4.58 18.83 -0.44
CA PRO A 85 -3.51 19.25 0.46
C PRO A 85 -3.23 18.21 1.53
N PHE A 86 -1.97 18.12 1.95
CA PHE A 86 -1.58 17.31 3.10
C PHE A 86 -2.20 17.90 4.38
N GLY A 87 -2.90 17.08 5.17
CA GLY A 87 -3.60 17.55 6.36
C GLY A 87 -4.53 16.50 6.96
N ARG A 88 -5.28 16.89 8.00
CA ARG A 88 -6.30 16.02 8.60
C ARG A 88 -7.52 15.98 7.68
N ASN A 89 -8.09 14.78 7.51
CA ASN A 89 -9.26 14.48 6.70
C ASN A 89 -9.04 14.45 5.17
N ARG A 90 -8.01 13.71 4.73
CA ARG A 90 -7.71 13.50 3.31
C ARG A 90 -8.87 12.83 2.56
N PHE A 91 -9.63 11.97 3.22
CA PHE A 91 -10.84 11.37 2.64
C PHE A 91 -11.86 12.43 2.22
N GLN A 92 -12.32 13.28 3.13
CA GLN A 92 -13.30 14.32 2.78
C GLN A 92 -12.75 15.29 1.73
N ALA A 93 -11.47 15.65 1.83
CA ALA A 93 -10.84 16.50 0.82
C ALA A 93 -10.78 15.84 -0.56
N ALA A 94 -10.50 14.53 -0.63
CA ALA A 94 -10.52 13.79 -1.88
C ALA A 94 -11.94 13.71 -2.47
N ILE A 95 -12.95 13.42 -1.66
CA ILE A 95 -14.36 13.42 -2.08
C ILE A 95 -14.78 14.79 -2.62
N ALA A 96 -14.45 15.87 -1.90
CA ALA A 96 -14.74 17.24 -2.34
C ALA A 96 -14.07 17.60 -3.67
N ASN A 97 -12.98 16.91 -4.03
CA ASN A 97 -12.26 17.06 -5.28
C ASN A 97 -12.65 16.02 -6.34
N GLY A 98 -13.79 15.34 -6.19
CA GLY A 98 -14.31 14.37 -7.16
C GLY A 98 -13.76 12.96 -7.01
N GLY A 99 -13.10 12.66 -5.89
CA GLY A 99 -12.73 11.31 -5.51
C GLY A 99 -13.94 10.38 -5.42
N ILE A 100 -13.69 9.10 -5.68
CA ILE A 100 -14.71 8.06 -5.76
C ILE A 100 -14.58 7.17 -4.53
N PRO A 101 -15.62 7.03 -3.69
CA PRO A 101 -15.59 6.10 -2.57
C PRO A 101 -15.32 4.65 -3.02
N ALA A 102 -14.64 3.89 -2.19
CA ALA A 102 -14.55 2.45 -2.36
C ALA A 102 -15.78 1.78 -1.75
N ARG A 103 -16.40 0.85 -2.47
CA ARG A 103 -17.45 -0.03 -1.93
C ARG A 103 -16.91 -1.33 -1.33
N GLY A 104 -15.65 -1.65 -1.63
CA GLY A 104 -15.00 -2.86 -1.14
C GLY A 104 -13.59 -3.01 -1.66
N PHE A 105 -12.80 -3.83 -0.96
CA PHE A 105 -11.49 -4.28 -1.39
C PHE A 105 -11.51 -5.79 -1.59
N SER A 106 -10.80 -6.25 -2.61
CA SER A 106 -10.42 -7.65 -2.74
C SER A 106 -8.90 -7.71 -2.69
N VAL A 107 -8.35 -8.31 -1.64
CA VAL A 107 -6.91 -8.56 -1.48
C VAL A 107 -6.65 -10.02 -1.80
N ASN A 108 -5.53 -10.33 -2.46
CA ASN A 108 -5.22 -11.72 -2.74
C ASN A 108 -5.15 -12.54 -1.45
N PRO A 109 -5.89 -13.66 -1.31
CA PRO A 109 -5.88 -14.45 -0.07
C PRO A 109 -4.50 -15.05 0.28
N GLY A 110 -3.61 -15.15 -0.72
CA GLY A 110 -2.23 -15.57 -0.54
C GLY A 110 -1.27 -14.44 -0.17
N PHE A 111 -1.74 -13.19 -0.03
CA PHE A 111 -0.93 -12.04 0.34
C PHE A 111 -0.23 -12.26 1.68
N LYS A 112 1.07 -12.00 1.72
CA LYS A 112 1.90 -12.08 2.92
C LYS A 112 2.95 -10.99 2.88
N GLU A 113 3.15 -10.33 4.00
CA GLU A 113 4.16 -9.30 4.12
C GLU A 113 4.97 -9.48 5.40
N SER A 114 6.24 -9.08 5.34
CA SER A 114 7.17 -9.07 6.47
C SER A 114 7.46 -7.63 6.91
N PHE A 115 6.67 -7.11 7.87
CA PHE A 115 6.87 -5.78 8.47
C PHE A 115 7.74 -5.83 9.76
N PRO A 116 8.44 -4.74 10.14
CA PRO A 116 8.51 -3.43 9.48
C PRO A 116 9.85 -3.15 8.79
N PHE A 117 9.89 -2.08 7.99
CA PHE A 117 11.03 -1.43 7.32
C PHE A 117 12.31 -1.19 8.16
N ALA A 118 12.39 -1.72 9.39
CA ALA A 118 13.54 -1.71 10.27
C ALA A 118 14.69 -2.63 9.85
N HIS A 119 14.54 -3.41 8.76
CA HIS A 119 15.62 -4.23 8.23
C HIS A 119 16.60 -3.37 7.42
N ARG A 120 17.90 -3.64 7.55
CA ARG A 120 18.97 -3.03 6.72
C ARG A 120 19.15 -3.75 5.38
N ALA A 121 18.66 -4.98 5.30
CA ALA A 121 18.78 -5.87 4.15
C ALA A 121 17.42 -5.96 3.44
N PRO A 122 17.32 -5.55 2.16
CA PRO A 122 16.04 -5.44 1.45
C PRO A 122 15.35 -6.79 1.27
N GLN A 123 16.12 -7.87 1.15
CA GLN A 123 15.57 -9.23 1.05
C GLN A 123 14.81 -9.72 2.30
N ASN A 124 14.83 -8.95 3.40
CA ASN A 124 14.10 -9.27 4.63
C ASN A 124 12.81 -8.45 4.80
N ALA A 125 12.54 -7.52 3.88
CA ALA A 125 11.33 -6.69 3.86
C ALA A 125 10.62 -6.90 2.52
N ILE A 126 9.99 -8.07 2.39
CA ILE A 126 9.35 -8.53 1.15
C ILE A 126 7.83 -8.59 1.32
N ALA A 127 7.14 -8.46 0.19
CA ALA A 127 5.71 -8.68 0.06
C ALA A 127 5.45 -9.74 -1.03
N LEU A 128 4.76 -10.81 -0.66
CA LEU A 128 4.42 -11.93 -1.54
C LEU A 128 2.95 -11.86 -1.93
N ASN A 129 2.64 -12.17 -3.18
CA ASN A 129 1.28 -12.11 -3.74
C ASN A 129 0.61 -10.75 -3.48
N ASP A 130 1.40 -9.69 -3.59
CA ASP A 130 1.08 -8.33 -3.22
C ASP A 130 0.20 -7.63 -4.27
N VAL A 131 -1.03 -8.13 -4.41
CA VAL A 131 -2.01 -7.61 -5.36
C VAL A 131 -3.36 -7.43 -4.69
N GLY A 132 -3.99 -6.30 -4.98
CA GLY A 132 -5.32 -5.95 -4.51
C GLY A 132 -6.11 -5.19 -5.57
N VAL A 133 -7.43 -5.31 -5.49
CA VAL A 133 -8.38 -4.59 -6.35
C VAL A 133 -9.32 -3.79 -5.47
N ILE A 134 -9.39 -2.49 -5.74
CA ILE A 134 -10.38 -1.58 -5.17
C ILE A 134 -11.61 -1.62 -6.07
N LEU A 135 -12.77 -1.91 -5.48
CA LEU A 135 -14.06 -1.79 -6.13
C LEU A 135 -14.62 -0.40 -5.86
N LEU A 136 -14.85 0.37 -6.91
CA LEU A 136 -15.41 1.71 -6.83
C LEU A 136 -16.92 1.64 -6.63
N ASP A 137 -17.47 2.60 -5.86
CA ASP A 137 -18.91 2.72 -5.62
C ASP A 137 -19.68 3.19 -6.87
N ARG A 138 -18.98 3.83 -7.81
CA ARG A 138 -19.51 4.22 -9.11
C ARG A 138 -18.45 4.09 -10.21
N PRO A 139 -18.86 3.82 -11.46
CA PRO A 139 -17.91 3.71 -12.56
C PRO A 139 -17.29 5.07 -12.93
N VAL A 140 -16.05 5.01 -13.41
CA VAL A 140 -15.33 6.06 -14.13
C VAL A 140 -15.69 5.94 -15.61
N THR A 141 -16.17 7.03 -16.21
CA THR A 141 -16.71 7.03 -17.59
C THR A 141 -15.90 7.89 -18.55
N ASP A 142 -15.02 8.73 -18.04
CA ASP A 142 -14.22 9.73 -18.77
C ASP A 142 -12.74 9.34 -18.91
N VAL A 143 -12.34 8.20 -18.35
CA VAL A 143 -10.98 7.65 -18.45
C VAL A 143 -11.05 6.22 -18.96
N ALA A 144 -10.29 5.94 -20.03
CA ALA A 144 -10.12 4.58 -20.52
C ALA A 144 -9.26 3.75 -19.56
N PRO A 145 -9.71 2.57 -19.11
CA PRO A 145 -8.87 1.66 -18.33
C PRO A 145 -7.66 1.15 -19.13
N VAL A 146 -6.54 0.88 -18.46
CA VAL A 146 -5.36 0.31 -19.11
C VAL A 146 -5.51 -1.20 -19.29
N LYS A 147 -4.91 -1.76 -20.35
CA LYS A 147 -4.78 -3.21 -20.49
C LYS A 147 -3.82 -3.74 -19.42
N VAL A 148 -4.21 -4.80 -18.73
CA VAL A 148 -3.34 -5.55 -17.81
C VAL A 148 -2.89 -6.82 -18.49
N ALA A 149 -1.60 -7.16 -18.41
CA ALA A 149 -1.08 -8.38 -19.03
C ALA A 149 -1.68 -9.63 -18.36
N GLY A 150 -2.31 -10.50 -19.15
CA GLY A 150 -2.73 -11.83 -18.74
C GLY A 150 -1.70 -12.93 -19.07
N PRO A 151 -1.98 -14.22 -18.80
CA PRO A 151 -1.13 -15.34 -19.17
C PRO A 151 -0.83 -15.40 -20.67
N ALA A 152 -1.82 -15.04 -21.50
CA ALA A 152 -1.65 -14.94 -22.95
C ALA A 152 -0.71 -13.80 -23.38
N ASP A 153 -0.55 -12.79 -22.51
CA ASP A 153 0.33 -11.65 -22.70
C ASP A 153 1.63 -11.81 -21.90
N ALA A 154 2.00 -13.00 -21.43
CA ALA A 154 3.26 -13.20 -20.69
C ALA A 154 4.48 -12.81 -21.54
N THR A 155 4.35 -12.86 -22.87
CA THR A 155 5.32 -12.31 -23.83
C THR A 155 5.44 -10.79 -23.77
N ASP A 156 4.56 -10.07 -23.08
CA ASP A 156 4.61 -8.63 -22.92
C ASP A 156 5.57 -8.18 -21.80
N GLU A 157 6.06 -9.12 -20.99
CA GLU A 157 6.98 -8.84 -19.88
C GLU A 157 8.47 -8.82 -20.30
N ARG A 158 8.76 -8.90 -21.60
CA ARG A 158 10.07 -9.13 -22.25
C ARG A 158 11.29 -8.58 -21.49
N VAL A 159 12.17 -9.48 -21.06
CA VAL A 159 13.48 -9.13 -20.49
C VAL A 159 14.31 -8.31 -21.48
N GLY A 160 14.93 -7.24 -21.00
CA GLY A 160 15.75 -6.31 -21.77
C GLY A 160 14.96 -5.16 -22.40
N GLU A 161 13.63 -5.21 -22.41
CA GLU A 161 12.82 -4.12 -22.93
C GLU A 161 12.67 -2.95 -21.94
N ALA A 162 12.40 -1.78 -22.51
CA ALA A 162 12.08 -0.59 -21.75
C ALA A 162 10.64 -0.68 -21.20
N ALA A 163 10.48 -0.21 -19.97
CA ALA A 163 9.21 -0.04 -19.31
C ALA A 163 9.25 1.24 -18.46
N SER A 164 8.11 1.67 -17.96
CA SER A 164 7.99 2.91 -17.19
C SER A 164 7.19 2.67 -15.92
N ILE A 165 7.64 3.26 -14.83
CA ILE A 165 6.87 3.34 -13.59
C ILE A 165 6.21 4.69 -13.46
N PHE A 166 5.04 4.72 -12.82
CA PHE A 166 4.30 5.93 -12.51
C PHE A 166 3.91 5.92 -11.04
N GLY A 167 3.95 7.09 -10.41
CA GLY A 167 3.70 7.18 -8.97
C GLY A 167 3.50 8.58 -8.43
N TYR A 168 2.85 8.62 -7.26
CA TYR A 168 2.58 9.82 -6.46
C TYR A 168 3.35 9.83 -5.13
N GLY A 169 4.36 8.97 -4.98
CA GLY A 169 5.17 8.81 -3.78
C GLY A 169 5.92 10.06 -3.31
N LEU A 170 6.66 9.96 -2.20
CA LEU A 170 7.26 11.11 -1.54
C LEU A 170 8.36 11.75 -2.39
N ALA A 171 8.39 13.09 -2.42
CA ALA A 171 9.48 13.88 -3.00
C ALA A 171 10.60 14.23 -2.00
N GLY A 172 10.71 13.48 -0.91
CA GLY A 172 11.76 13.64 0.09
C GLY A 172 11.58 12.72 1.28
N PRO A 173 12.44 12.82 2.32
CA PRO A 173 12.46 11.90 3.47
C PRO A 173 11.26 12.06 4.42
N SER A 174 10.27 12.91 4.07
CA SER A 174 9.11 13.17 4.92
C SER A 174 7.81 13.02 4.14
N PHE A 175 6.75 12.57 4.81
CA PHE A 175 5.40 12.55 4.23
C PHE A 175 4.90 13.93 3.77
N ARG A 176 5.49 15.02 4.29
CA ARG A 176 5.16 16.41 3.95
C ARG A 176 5.79 16.88 2.64
N SER A 177 6.73 16.12 2.09
CA SER A 177 7.38 16.43 0.82
C SER A 177 6.71 15.72 -0.36
N GLN A 178 5.40 15.45 -0.33
CA GLN A 178 4.73 14.87 -1.52
C GLN A 178 4.90 15.79 -2.74
N PRO A 179 5.22 15.24 -3.93
CA PRO A 179 5.32 16.00 -5.14
C PRO A 179 3.94 16.52 -5.48
N ARG A 180 3.85 17.78 -5.90
CA ARG A 180 2.59 18.37 -6.37
C ARG A 180 2.11 17.81 -7.72
N SER A 181 2.78 16.77 -8.23
CA SER A 181 2.40 16.17 -9.49
C SER A 181 2.80 14.70 -9.62
N LEU A 182 2.12 13.99 -10.52
CA LEU A 182 2.53 12.67 -11.03
C LEU A 182 3.98 12.69 -11.53
N LYS A 183 4.69 11.57 -11.30
CA LYS A 183 6.04 11.34 -11.80
C LYS A 183 6.11 10.04 -12.58
N SER A 184 7.05 10.00 -13.52
CA SER A 184 7.37 8.81 -14.31
C SER A 184 8.88 8.61 -14.41
N GLY A 185 9.30 7.38 -14.63
CA GLY A 185 10.70 7.03 -14.82
C GLY A 185 10.86 5.78 -15.68
N ALA A 186 11.85 5.81 -16.56
CA ALA A 186 12.19 4.69 -17.42
C ALA A 186 13.03 3.65 -16.67
N MET A 187 12.70 2.39 -16.86
CA MET A 187 13.44 1.24 -16.35
C MET A 187 13.59 0.19 -17.46
N THR A 188 14.49 -0.75 -17.25
CA THR A 188 14.63 -1.95 -18.09
C THR A 188 14.10 -3.15 -17.33
N VAL A 189 13.30 -3.99 -17.98
CA VAL A 189 12.91 -5.28 -17.38
C VAL A 189 14.13 -6.19 -17.33
N ILE A 190 14.43 -6.75 -16.16
CA ILE A 190 15.58 -7.65 -15.98
C ILE A 190 15.13 -9.10 -15.76
N SER A 191 16.04 -10.04 -16.01
CA SER A 191 15.73 -11.46 -15.82
C SER A 191 15.54 -11.80 -14.33
N PRO A 192 14.72 -12.82 -13.99
CA PRO A 192 14.62 -13.30 -12.61
C PRO A 192 15.97 -13.72 -12.03
N SER A 193 16.87 -14.29 -12.84
CA SER A 193 18.21 -14.66 -12.39
C SER A 193 19.08 -13.44 -12.05
N ALA A 194 18.96 -12.34 -12.79
CA ALA A 194 19.61 -11.08 -12.44
C ALA A 194 19.05 -10.50 -11.15
N CYS A 195 17.73 -10.51 -10.99
CA CYS A 195 17.09 -10.02 -9.78
C CYS A 195 17.47 -10.84 -8.53
N ARG A 196 17.53 -12.17 -8.63
CA ARG A 196 17.97 -13.07 -7.55
C ARG A 196 19.42 -12.84 -7.10
N ARG A 197 20.30 -12.37 -8.00
CA ARG A 197 21.67 -11.99 -7.59
C ARG A 197 21.67 -10.75 -6.69
N SER A 198 20.71 -9.85 -6.89
CA SER A 198 20.51 -8.67 -6.03
C SER A 198 19.80 -8.99 -4.72
N TYR A 199 18.88 -9.97 -4.73
CA TYR A 199 18.10 -10.40 -3.57
C TYR A 199 18.11 -11.93 -3.40
N PRO A 200 19.20 -12.50 -2.84
CA PRO A 200 19.32 -13.94 -2.67
C PRO A 200 18.14 -14.52 -1.88
N HIS A 201 17.52 -15.57 -2.40
CA HIS A 201 16.40 -16.32 -1.80
C HIS A 201 15.08 -15.56 -1.59
N ALA A 202 14.95 -14.32 -2.07
CA ALA A 202 13.72 -13.53 -1.92
C ALA A 202 12.79 -13.57 -3.14
N ILE A 203 13.36 -13.66 -4.36
CA ILE A 203 12.55 -13.51 -5.60
C ILE A 203 11.80 -14.78 -5.98
N VAL A 204 10.48 -14.66 -6.09
CA VAL A 204 9.55 -15.74 -6.48
C VAL A 204 9.11 -15.63 -7.95
N ALA A 205 8.43 -16.66 -8.46
CA ALA A 205 8.03 -16.72 -9.87
C ALA A 205 6.94 -15.71 -10.24
N SER A 206 6.10 -15.34 -9.26
CA SER A 206 5.01 -14.37 -9.39
C SER A 206 5.48 -12.90 -9.33
N GLU A 207 6.78 -12.67 -9.49
CA GLU A 207 7.41 -11.35 -9.49
C GLU A 207 8.10 -11.05 -10.83
N ILE A 208 8.20 -9.77 -11.14
CA ILE A 208 8.94 -9.20 -12.25
C ILE A 208 9.81 -8.05 -11.72
N CYS A 209 11.01 -7.90 -12.26
CA CYS A 209 11.96 -6.91 -11.77
C CYS A 209 12.30 -5.88 -12.85
N GLY A 210 12.40 -4.63 -12.43
CA GLY A 210 12.83 -3.51 -13.26
C GLY A 210 14.04 -2.82 -12.66
N GLN A 211 14.99 -2.37 -13.48
CA GLN A 211 16.15 -1.63 -13.02
C GLN A 211 16.48 -0.47 -13.95
N ASP A 212 16.89 0.67 -13.39
CA ASP A 212 17.55 1.70 -14.17
C ASP A 212 18.96 1.22 -14.55
N LEU A 213 19.15 0.92 -15.83
CA LEU A 213 20.45 0.51 -16.39
C LEU A 213 21.10 1.63 -17.23
N THR A 214 20.43 2.78 -17.33
CA THR A 214 20.81 3.86 -18.26
C THR A 214 21.44 5.05 -17.55
N SER A 215 21.03 5.31 -16.31
CA SER A 215 21.57 6.40 -15.52
C SER A 215 23.02 6.14 -15.11
N ARG A 216 23.87 7.16 -15.28
CA ARG A 216 25.29 7.12 -14.90
C ARG A 216 25.58 7.72 -13.52
N GLY A 217 24.54 8.12 -12.79
CA GLY A 217 24.66 8.82 -11.51
C GLY A 217 23.43 8.62 -10.63
N THR A 218 23.43 9.26 -9.46
CA THR A 218 22.29 9.23 -8.52
C THR A 218 21.58 10.60 -8.50
N PRO A 219 20.26 10.64 -8.22
CA PRO A 219 19.38 9.50 -7.97
C PRO A 219 19.05 8.70 -9.24
N LEU A 220 19.08 7.37 -9.12
CA LEU A 220 18.61 6.42 -10.13
C LEU A 220 17.09 6.40 -10.20
N VAL A 221 16.54 6.03 -11.37
CA VAL A 221 15.10 5.75 -11.51
C VAL A 221 14.71 4.59 -10.60
N GLN A 222 13.86 4.86 -9.62
CA GLN A 222 13.42 3.85 -8.64
C GLN A 222 12.10 4.26 -7.98
N ALA A 223 11.21 3.30 -7.75
CA ALA A 223 10.07 3.50 -6.85
C ALA A 223 10.51 3.90 -5.43
N CYS A 224 9.66 4.67 -4.75
CA CYS A 224 9.85 5.26 -3.43
C CYS A 224 8.55 5.20 -2.62
N PRO A 225 8.51 5.51 -1.31
CA PRO A 225 7.29 5.46 -0.52
C PRO A 225 6.12 6.18 -1.16
N GLY A 226 5.02 5.47 -1.35
CA GLY A 226 3.80 5.94 -1.98
C GLY A 226 3.71 5.81 -3.50
N ASP A 227 4.76 5.33 -4.16
CA ASP A 227 4.66 4.75 -5.51
C ASP A 227 4.09 3.32 -5.46
N SER A 228 4.04 2.70 -4.28
CA SER A 228 3.42 1.40 -4.00
C SER A 228 2.05 1.26 -4.66
N GLY A 229 1.82 0.11 -5.28
CA GLY A 229 0.60 -0.17 -6.06
C GLY A 229 0.54 0.49 -7.43
N GLY A 230 1.45 1.41 -7.74
CA GLY A 230 1.55 2.06 -9.04
C GLY A 230 1.92 1.10 -10.18
N PRO A 231 1.64 1.47 -11.43
CA PRO A 231 1.83 0.56 -12.54
C PRO A 231 3.27 0.52 -13.03
N PHE A 232 3.72 -0.68 -13.40
CA PHE A 232 4.88 -0.88 -14.27
C PHE A 232 4.37 -1.17 -15.70
N ILE A 233 4.52 -0.19 -16.58
CA ILE A 233 3.93 -0.16 -17.92
C ILE A 233 4.97 -0.47 -18.98
N ARG A 234 4.64 -1.37 -19.89
CA ARG A 234 5.35 -1.49 -21.17
C ARG A 234 4.51 -0.85 -22.28
N GLN A 235 5.17 -0.08 -23.15
CA GLN A 235 4.55 0.42 -24.37
C GLN A 235 4.59 -0.67 -25.45
N THR A 236 3.44 -0.95 -26.06
CA THR A 236 3.30 -1.94 -27.14
C THR A 236 2.78 -1.24 -28.39
N ALA A 237 2.82 -1.94 -29.54
CA ALA A 237 2.19 -1.42 -30.76
C ALA A 237 0.67 -1.18 -30.59
N SER A 238 0.02 -1.91 -29.67
CA SER A 238 -1.41 -1.77 -29.34
C SER A 238 -1.70 -0.77 -28.22
N GLY A 239 -0.68 -0.07 -27.69
CA GLY A 239 -0.80 0.87 -26.58
C GLY A 239 -0.15 0.38 -25.26
N PRO A 240 -0.37 1.09 -24.15
CA PRO A 240 0.22 0.75 -22.85
C PRO A 240 -0.37 -0.54 -22.28
N VAL A 241 0.50 -1.40 -21.78
CA VAL A 241 0.14 -2.62 -21.04
C VAL A 241 0.79 -2.59 -19.67
N GLN A 242 0.00 -2.73 -18.62
CA GLN A 242 0.50 -2.91 -17.27
C GLN A 242 0.98 -4.34 -17.07
N ILE A 243 2.30 -4.49 -16.90
CA ILE A 243 2.97 -5.78 -16.73
C ILE A 243 3.30 -6.06 -15.26
N GLY A 244 3.37 -5.03 -14.43
CA GLY A 244 3.65 -5.16 -13.01
C GLY A 244 2.94 -4.14 -12.12
N ILE A 245 2.97 -4.42 -10.82
CA ILE A 245 2.46 -3.56 -9.73
C ILE A 245 3.61 -3.28 -8.78
N THR A 246 3.91 -2.01 -8.48
CA THR A 246 4.99 -1.62 -7.55
C THR A 246 4.74 -2.26 -6.18
N SER A 247 5.66 -3.10 -5.72
CA SER A 247 5.48 -3.91 -4.51
C SER A 247 6.56 -3.64 -3.47
N TRP A 248 7.79 -4.09 -3.71
CA TRP A 248 8.91 -3.91 -2.78
C TRP A 248 10.23 -3.70 -3.52
N GLY A 249 11.32 -3.48 -2.80
CA GLY A 249 12.62 -3.34 -3.44
C GLY A 249 13.72 -2.86 -2.50
N PRO A 250 14.60 -1.95 -2.96
CA PRO A 250 15.81 -1.62 -2.22
C PRO A 250 15.59 -0.62 -1.08
N GLU A 251 14.34 -0.19 -0.89
CA GLU A 251 13.94 0.66 0.21
C GLU A 251 14.03 -0.11 1.54
N VAL A 252 14.84 0.40 2.45
CA VAL A 252 15.17 -0.22 3.74
C VAL A 252 15.42 0.87 4.77
N LYS A 253 15.51 0.49 6.05
CA LYS A 253 15.88 1.41 7.14
C LYS A 253 17.10 2.25 6.75
N ASP A 254 16.96 3.57 6.85
CA ASP A 254 17.99 4.58 6.59
C ASP A 254 18.45 4.73 5.12
N ALA A 255 17.85 4.01 4.16
CA ALA A 255 18.18 4.13 2.74
C ALA A 255 17.27 5.12 2.01
N LYS A 256 17.88 6.06 1.28
CA LYS A 256 17.16 6.95 0.37
C LYS A 256 16.93 6.26 -0.98
N CYS A 257 15.74 6.42 -1.54
CA CYS A 257 15.38 5.91 -2.87
C CYS A 257 16.37 6.38 -3.95
N GLY A 258 16.68 5.52 -4.92
CA GLY A 258 17.54 5.84 -6.07
C GLY A 258 19.03 5.97 -5.73
N ARG A 259 19.47 5.58 -4.53
CA ARG A 259 20.89 5.59 -4.14
C ARG A 259 21.59 4.25 -4.33
N ARG A 260 20.85 3.14 -4.25
CA ARG A 260 21.38 1.79 -4.40
C ARG A 260 21.07 1.31 -5.80
N HIS A 261 22.09 0.80 -6.50
CA HIS A 261 21.93 0.25 -7.84
C HIS A 261 21.35 -1.18 -7.79
N LEU A 262 20.14 -1.28 -7.25
CA LEU A 262 19.39 -2.52 -7.06
C LEU A 262 18.05 -2.43 -7.80
N PRO A 263 17.52 -3.55 -8.32
CA PRO A 263 16.26 -3.56 -9.04
C PRO A 263 15.06 -3.30 -8.11
N GLY A 264 14.02 -2.65 -8.62
CA GLY A 264 12.69 -2.68 -8.01
C GLY A 264 12.00 -4.01 -8.31
N VAL A 265 11.17 -4.48 -7.37
CA VAL A 265 10.40 -5.71 -7.50
C VAL A 265 8.93 -5.39 -7.59
N TYR A 266 8.29 -5.97 -8.60
CA TYR A 266 6.90 -5.71 -8.95
C TYR A 266 6.15 -7.04 -8.96
N THR A 267 4.90 -7.03 -8.52
CA THR A 267 4.02 -8.19 -8.67
C THR A 267 3.72 -8.40 -10.15
N ARG A 268 3.98 -9.62 -10.66
CA ARG A 268 3.79 -9.96 -12.07
C ARG A 268 2.30 -10.13 -12.37
N THR A 269 1.72 -9.20 -13.12
CA THR A 269 0.27 -9.17 -13.38
C THR A 269 -0.26 -10.45 -14.02
N SER A 270 0.47 -11.03 -14.98
CA SER A 270 0.08 -12.28 -15.66
C SER A 270 -0.09 -13.46 -14.71
N SER A 271 0.65 -13.50 -13.59
CA SER A 271 0.53 -14.54 -12.56
C SER A 271 -0.75 -14.45 -11.74
N PHE A 272 -1.42 -13.29 -11.74
CA PHE A 272 -2.62 -13.02 -10.96
C PHE A 272 -3.83 -12.68 -11.82
N ALA A 273 -3.79 -12.96 -13.13
CA ALA A 273 -4.85 -12.56 -14.04
C ALA A 273 -6.23 -13.13 -13.67
N SER A 274 -6.30 -14.35 -13.14
CA SER A 274 -7.58 -14.92 -12.67
C SER A 274 -8.16 -14.12 -11.50
N PHE A 275 -7.30 -13.62 -10.61
CA PHE A 275 -7.70 -12.77 -9.48
C PHE A 275 -8.08 -11.36 -9.96
N ILE A 276 -7.25 -10.75 -10.80
CA ILE A 276 -7.44 -9.38 -11.32
C ILE A 276 -8.74 -9.28 -12.16
N ASN A 277 -9.01 -10.30 -12.97
CA ASN A 277 -10.14 -10.32 -13.90
C ASN A 277 -11.38 -11.04 -13.36
N ASP A 278 -11.41 -11.42 -12.08
CA ASP A 278 -12.57 -12.10 -11.49
C ASP A 278 -13.82 -11.22 -11.64
N PRO A 279 -14.88 -11.62 -12.37
CA PRO A 279 -16.08 -10.80 -12.51
C PRO A 279 -16.77 -10.55 -11.16
N ASN A 280 -16.55 -11.39 -10.15
CA ASN A 280 -17.15 -11.30 -8.82
C ASN A 280 -16.10 -11.32 -7.70
N PRO A 281 -15.24 -10.28 -7.58
CA PRO A 281 -14.20 -10.26 -6.56
C PRO A 281 -14.82 -10.36 -5.17
N VAL A 282 -14.31 -11.28 -4.36
CA VAL A 282 -14.80 -11.43 -2.99
C VAL A 282 -14.25 -10.28 -2.15
N ILE A 283 -15.16 -9.51 -1.57
CA ILE A 283 -14.83 -8.42 -0.66
C ILE A 283 -14.56 -9.02 0.71
N GLU A 284 -13.41 -8.74 1.30
CA GLU A 284 -13.13 -9.17 2.68
C GLU A 284 -14.12 -8.55 3.67
N PRO A 285 -14.43 -9.20 4.81
CA PRO A 285 -15.33 -8.59 5.79
C PRO A 285 -14.72 -7.29 6.32
N PHE A 286 -15.54 -6.25 6.53
CA PHE A 286 -15.07 -4.98 7.09
C PHE A 286 -16.19 -4.32 7.92
N PRO A 287 -15.88 -3.57 8.99
CA PRO A 287 -16.88 -2.86 9.75
C PRO A 287 -17.48 -1.72 8.92
N THR A 288 -18.82 -1.65 8.84
CA THR A 288 -19.53 -0.65 8.02
C THR A 288 -19.77 0.67 8.74
N ASP A 289 -19.81 0.64 10.07
CA ASP A 289 -20.03 1.83 10.90
C ASP A 289 -18.69 2.32 11.47
N PRO A 290 -18.20 3.51 11.06
CA PRO A 290 -16.93 4.04 11.55
C PRO A 290 -16.95 4.44 13.03
N GLU A 291 -18.12 4.70 13.62
CA GLU A 291 -18.25 5.01 15.06
C GLU A 291 -18.36 3.73 15.91
N HIS A 292 -18.82 2.63 15.30
CA HIS A 292 -19.08 1.36 15.96
C HIS A 292 -18.32 0.19 15.31
N ASN A 293 -17.06 0.42 14.94
CA ASN A 293 -16.25 -0.49 14.11
C ASN A 293 -15.55 -1.64 14.84
N PHE A 294 -15.69 -1.74 16.17
CA PHE A 294 -15.06 -2.77 17.01
C PHE A 294 -16.11 -3.61 17.78
N PRO A 295 -15.75 -4.81 18.26
CA PRO A 295 -16.62 -5.64 19.08
C PRO A 295 -16.99 -4.98 20.41
N ARG A 296 -18.22 -5.12 20.87
CA ARG A 296 -18.67 -4.57 22.16
C ARG A 296 -19.14 -5.66 23.09
N VAL A 297 -18.66 -5.63 24.32
CA VAL A 297 -19.19 -6.51 25.36
C VAL A 297 -20.39 -5.84 26.03
N THR A 298 -21.49 -6.58 26.14
CA THR A 298 -22.69 -6.20 26.90
C THR A 298 -22.98 -7.21 28.00
N GLY A 299 -23.85 -6.83 28.93
CA GLY A 299 -24.20 -7.61 30.13
C GLY A 299 -23.73 -6.94 31.41
N VAL A 300 -24.13 -7.47 32.55
CA VAL A 300 -23.74 -6.95 33.87
C VAL A 300 -22.38 -7.54 34.25
N PRO A 301 -21.34 -6.73 34.53
CA PRO A 301 -20.03 -7.22 34.89
C PRO A 301 -19.99 -7.70 36.36
N LYS A 302 -20.74 -8.75 36.66
CA LYS A 302 -20.89 -9.33 38.01
C LYS A 302 -20.70 -10.83 37.97
N VAL A 303 -20.07 -11.39 39.00
CA VAL A 303 -19.86 -12.85 39.11
C VAL A 303 -21.19 -13.60 39.03
N GLY A 304 -21.26 -14.62 38.18
CA GLY A 304 -22.46 -15.40 37.91
C GLY A 304 -23.29 -14.87 36.72
N GLU A 305 -23.10 -13.62 36.32
CA GLU A 305 -23.81 -13.02 35.19
C GLU A 305 -23.16 -13.40 33.85
N THR A 306 -23.98 -13.36 32.78
CA THR A 306 -23.52 -13.63 31.42
C THR A 306 -23.15 -12.34 30.70
N LEU A 307 -21.91 -12.30 30.20
CA LEU A 307 -21.43 -11.29 29.27
C LEU A 307 -21.59 -11.80 27.84
N THR A 308 -21.91 -10.90 26.92
CA THR A 308 -22.08 -11.19 25.48
C THR A 308 -21.12 -10.36 24.66
N CYS A 309 -20.38 -11.00 23.74
CA CYS A 309 -19.54 -10.32 22.77
C CYS A 309 -20.36 -10.02 21.50
N ASN A 310 -20.61 -8.75 21.23
CA ASN A 310 -21.38 -8.31 20.06
C ASN A 310 -20.41 -7.85 18.97
N PRO A 311 -20.39 -8.50 17.80
CA PRO A 311 -19.59 -8.03 16.68
C PRO A 311 -20.12 -6.69 16.14
N PRO A 312 -19.29 -5.89 15.44
CA PRO A 312 -19.79 -4.77 14.66
C PRO A 312 -20.64 -5.27 13.48
N GLN A 313 -21.34 -4.35 12.81
CA GLN A 313 -21.96 -4.66 11.53
C GLN A 313 -20.89 -4.80 10.45
N PHE A 314 -21.03 -5.82 9.60
CA PHE A 314 -20.04 -6.15 8.59
C PHE A 314 -20.58 -5.97 7.17
N GLY A 315 -19.76 -5.34 6.32
CA GLY A 315 -19.79 -5.50 4.87
C GLY A 315 -19.03 -6.76 4.47
N GLY A 316 -18.99 -7.07 3.16
CA GLY A 316 -18.30 -8.26 2.65
C GLY A 316 -18.93 -9.60 3.03
N SER A 317 -20.06 -9.61 3.75
CA SER A 317 -20.85 -10.80 4.08
C SER A 317 -19.98 -11.94 4.67
N PRO A 318 -19.53 -11.82 5.94
CA PRO A 318 -18.71 -12.85 6.57
C PRO A 318 -19.44 -14.20 6.59
N ALA A 319 -18.77 -15.25 6.13
CA ALA A 319 -19.28 -16.61 6.16
C ALA A 319 -19.19 -17.23 7.56
N THR A 320 -18.22 -16.79 8.37
CA THR A 320 -18.05 -17.27 9.75
C THR A 320 -17.67 -16.13 10.70
N LEU A 321 -18.13 -16.25 11.95
CA LEU A 321 -17.70 -15.44 13.08
C LEU A 321 -17.11 -16.35 14.15
N SER A 322 -15.94 -15.99 14.67
CA SER A 322 -15.31 -16.70 15.78
C SER A 322 -14.97 -15.72 16.91
N TYR A 323 -15.06 -16.23 18.14
CA TYR A 323 -14.94 -15.43 19.36
C TYR A 323 -13.80 -15.97 20.22
N ARG A 324 -13.09 -15.08 20.92
CA ARG A 324 -12.20 -15.46 22.03
C ARG A 324 -12.36 -14.47 23.17
N TRP A 325 -12.74 -14.96 24.34
CA TRP A 325 -12.70 -14.17 25.56
C TRP A 325 -11.29 -14.19 26.13
N ILE A 326 -10.72 -13.01 26.36
CA ILE A 326 -9.36 -12.85 26.85
C ILE A 326 -9.41 -12.31 28.28
N PHE A 327 -8.77 -13.04 29.18
CA PHE A 327 -8.62 -12.71 30.59
C PHE A 327 -7.17 -13.01 31.01
N ASN A 328 -6.49 -12.03 31.60
CA ASN A 328 -5.05 -12.12 31.96
C ASN A 328 -4.19 -12.67 30.80
N PHE A 329 -4.40 -12.13 29.60
CA PHE A 329 -3.72 -12.52 28.35
C PHE A 329 -3.94 -13.98 27.90
N LYS A 330 -4.87 -14.70 28.53
CA LYS A 330 -5.22 -16.09 28.18
C LYS A 330 -6.63 -16.15 27.61
N THR A 331 -6.85 -17.04 26.65
CA THR A 331 -8.19 -17.35 26.14
C THR A 331 -8.93 -18.20 27.17
N VAL A 332 -10.09 -17.74 27.65
CA VAL A 332 -10.91 -18.44 28.66
C VAL A 332 -12.20 -19.02 28.09
N SER A 333 -12.67 -18.54 26.93
CA SER A 333 -13.83 -19.09 26.21
C SER A 333 -13.70 -18.78 24.73
N ARG A 334 -14.31 -19.63 23.88
CA ARG A 334 -14.45 -19.41 22.43
C ARG A 334 -15.90 -19.22 21.97
N LYS A 335 -16.83 -19.15 22.94
CA LYS A 335 -18.24 -18.89 22.68
C LYS A 335 -18.47 -17.39 22.56
N GLN A 336 -19.58 -17.01 21.92
CA GLN A 336 -20.02 -15.61 21.88
C GLN A 336 -20.30 -15.05 23.29
N THR A 337 -20.72 -15.92 24.22
CA THR A 337 -21.01 -15.56 25.61
C THR A 337 -19.97 -16.08 26.59
N LEU A 338 -19.86 -15.43 27.74
CA LEU A 338 -19.02 -15.81 28.87
C LEU A 338 -19.76 -15.58 30.20
N VAL A 339 -19.82 -16.60 31.05
CA VAL A 339 -20.27 -16.43 32.44
C VAL A 339 -19.11 -15.92 33.28
N ALA A 340 -19.28 -14.78 33.94
CA ALA A 340 -18.25 -14.19 34.78
C ALA A 340 -17.99 -15.05 36.02
N THR A 341 -16.75 -15.47 36.24
CA THR A 341 -16.39 -16.34 37.36
C THR A 341 -15.77 -15.55 38.51
N LYS A 342 -15.74 -16.14 39.71
CA LYS A 342 -15.05 -15.54 40.88
C LYS A 342 -13.57 -15.21 40.59
N ALA A 343 -12.90 -16.01 39.76
CA ALA A 343 -11.50 -15.77 39.38
C ALA A 343 -11.31 -14.52 38.53
N MET A 344 -12.38 -14.00 37.91
CA MET A 344 -12.35 -12.81 37.06
C MET A 344 -12.66 -11.52 37.82
N ALA A 345 -13.06 -11.63 39.08
CA ALA A 345 -13.35 -10.50 39.95
C ALA A 345 -12.17 -9.53 40.08
N GLY A 346 -12.47 -8.22 40.13
CA GLY A 346 -11.48 -7.16 40.26
C GLY A 346 -10.61 -6.96 39.02
N HIS A 347 -10.93 -7.63 37.92
CA HIS A 347 -10.17 -7.59 36.67
C HIS A 347 -11.10 -7.29 35.49
N ARG A 348 -10.48 -6.89 34.37
CA ARG A 348 -11.18 -6.57 33.13
C ARG A 348 -11.11 -7.74 32.15
N ALA A 349 -12.24 -8.05 31.52
CA ALA A 349 -12.33 -9.02 30.43
C ALA A 349 -12.56 -8.29 29.10
N GLY A 350 -11.97 -8.80 28.03
CA GLY A 350 -12.24 -8.35 26.66
C GLY A 350 -12.63 -9.54 25.79
N CYS A 351 -13.26 -9.27 24.65
CA CYS A 351 -13.53 -10.28 23.64
C CYS A 351 -12.88 -9.90 22.31
N HIS A 352 -12.38 -10.91 21.63
CA HIS A 352 -11.81 -10.84 20.31
C HIS A 352 -12.78 -11.45 19.32
N VAL A 353 -13.06 -10.75 18.23
CA VAL A 353 -13.89 -11.26 17.13
C VAL A 353 -13.03 -11.42 15.89
N THR A 354 -13.25 -12.50 15.16
CA THR A 354 -12.72 -12.67 13.81
C THR A 354 -13.85 -13.05 12.88
N ALA A 355 -14.07 -12.21 11.87
CA ALA A 355 -15.00 -12.40 10.77
C ALA A 355 -14.22 -12.90 9.55
N ARG A 356 -14.70 -13.95 8.87
CA ARG A 356 -13.99 -14.54 7.72
C ARG A 356 -14.93 -14.85 6.57
N ASN A 357 -14.42 -14.69 5.36
CA ASN A 357 -14.99 -15.26 4.13
C ASN A 357 -13.85 -15.71 3.20
N ALA A 358 -14.15 -15.99 1.93
CA ALA A 358 -13.15 -16.41 0.95
C ALA A 358 -12.19 -15.27 0.51
N GLY A 359 -12.58 -14.01 0.71
CA GLY A 359 -11.78 -12.82 0.37
C GLY A 359 -10.79 -12.43 1.46
N GLY A 360 -10.99 -12.88 2.70
CA GLY A 360 -10.07 -12.60 3.79
C GLY A 360 -10.69 -12.70 5.17
N GLN A 361 -10.10 -11.96 6.10
CA GLN A 361 -10.58 -11.88 7.48
C GLN A 361 -10.48 -10.46 8.02
N PHE A 362 -11.46 -10.07 8.83
CA PHE A 362 -11.34 -8.94 9.74
C PHE A 362 -11.24 -9.46 11.16
N THR A 363 -10.37 -8.84 11.94
CA THR A 363 -10.09 -9.24 13.30
C THR A 363 -9.91 -8.01 14.18
N ASP A 364 -10.62 -7.95 15.30
CA ASP A 364 -10.51 -6.84 16.25
C ASP A 364 -10.87 -7.25 17.68
N ASP A 365 -10.42 -6.46 18.65
CA ASP A 365 -10.62 -6.63 20.08
C ASP A 365 -11.61 -5.61 20.64
N SER A 366 -12.49 -6.03 21.54
CA SER A 366 -13.32 -5.11 22.29
C SER A 366 -12.47 -4.27 23.25
N PRO A 367 -12.90 -3.03 23.56
CA PRO A 367 -12.51 -2.40 24.82
C PRO A 367 -12.76 -3.38 25.97
N ARG A 368 -11.83 -3.44 26.92
CA ARG A 368 -12.02 -4.32 28.09
C ARG A 368 -13.14 -3.73 28.94
N VAL A 369 -14.10 -4.57 29.33
CA VAL A 369 -15.19 -4.18 30.23
C VAL A 369 -14.60 -3.69 31.54
N GLY A 370 -15.28 -2.73 32.19
CA GLY A 370 -14.91 -2.27 33.54
C GLY A 370 -14.75 -3.42 34.54
N ASP A 371 -14.17 -3.12 35.69
CA ASP A 371 -13.75 -4.14 36.65
C ASP A 371 -14.94 -5.01 37.07
N LEU A 372 -14.81 -6.34 36.92
CA LEU A 372 -15.85 -7.29 37.30
C LEU A 372 -16.04 -7.25 38.81
N VAL A 373 -17.22 -6.82 39.26
CA VAL A 373 -17.49 -6.62 40.69
C VAL A 373 -17.96 -7.92 41.35
N ILE A 374 -17.43 -8.17 42.54
CA ILE A 374 -18.04 -9.09 43.52
C ILE A 374 -18.91 -8.20 44.39
N GLU A 375 -20.22 -8.40 44.37
CA GLU A 375 -21.02 -8.03 45.54
C GLU A 375 -21.16 -9.28 46.41
N GLY A 376 -20.93 -9.07 47.71
CA GLY A 376 -20.80 -10.09 48.76
C GLY A 376 -22.05 -10.90 49.03
#